data_AF-A0A979GRB9-F1
#
_entry.id   AF-A0A979GRB9-F1
#
_cell.length_a   1.000
_cell.length_b   1.000
_cell.length_c   1.000
_cell.angle_alpha   90.00
_cell.angle_beta   90.00
_cell.angle_gamma   90.00
#
_symmetry.space_group_name_H-M   'P 1'
#
loop_
_entity.id
_entity.type
_entity.pdbx_description
1 polymer ?
#
loop_
_entity_poly.entity_id
_entity_poly.type
_entity_poly.pdbx_seq_one_letter_code
_entity_poly.pdbx_strand_id
1 'polypeptide(L)'
;MRFLRLFTKGFFLTANTIVVLLFIVACLAPYVSPERWWPISFITLLFPLLLLVLVLFFICWLLFDFKYCLLPMLPVVIGWKSISAFVAFNYPTSGKQFANPAGSLTIMSYNVAQFGLYREKDSKYNREAMFALIKKQELDIVCLQDFYTSEKKNDFNNREDISREMKLPYRFFSSDFNRDGMQHWGSIIYSRYPIIKSDKLKMSYGPRSESLIYADIVKNGDTIRIINMHLASYRFNERDYRSIEKIKKQEDTGLVATRNIVQKMRDAYVDRSKQADIVSAFISTCPYPVILCGDFNDTPASYTYFTIRGDLQDAFLRKGSGIGRTYAGLAPTLRIDYIFTDKSFKVNSFRKINSTLSDHYPVIANVSARR
;
A
#
# COMPACT_ATOMS: atom_id res chain seq x y z
N MET A 1 -6.49 45.09 -24.36
CA MET A 1 -6.67 44.59 -22.96
C MET A 1 -7.93 43.73 -22.74
N ARG A 2 -9.12 44.12 -23.22
CA ARG A 2 -10.38 43.34 -23.02
C ARG A 2 -10.37 41.96 -23.69
N PHE A 3 -9.84 41.85 -24.91
CA PHE A 3 -9.68 40.57 -25.62
C PHE A 3 -8.75 39.60 -24.88
N LEU A 4 -7.58 40.08 -24.43
CA LEU A 4 -6.63 39.27 -23.65
C LEU A 4 -7.25 38.78 -22.34
N ARG A 5 -8.03 39.61 -21.63
CA ARG A 5 -8.73 39.25 -20.39
C ARG A 5 -9.86 38.22 -20.60
N LEU A 6 -10.57 38.30 -21.73
CA LEU A 6 -11.61 37.33 -22.09
C LEU A 6 -11.00 35.99 -22.53
N PHE A 7 -9.92 36.04 -23.32
CA PHE A 7 -9.20 34.86 -23.76
C PHE A 7 -8.56 34.11 -22.60
N THR A 8 -7.88 34.82 -21.68
CA THR A 8 -7.32 34.19 -20.47
C THR A 8 -8.42 33.61 -19.58
N LYS A 9 -9.52 34.33 -19.35
CA LYS A 9 -10.65 33.80 -18.58
C LYS A 9 -11.23 32.52 -19.21
N GLY A 10 -11.44 32.51 -20.52
CA GLY A 10 -11.92 31.33 -21.26
C GLY A 10 -10.96 30.15 -21.14
N PHE A 11 -9.66 30.38 -21.31
CA PHE A 11 -8.64 29.34 -21.15
C PHE A 11 -8.65 28.72 -19.75
N PHE A 12 -8.62 29.54 -18.69
CA PHE A 12 -8.66 29.04 -17.30
C PHE A 12 -9.95 28.27 -16.99
N LEU A 13 -11.08 28.73 -17.53
CA LEU A 13 -12.36 28.04 -17.35
C LEU A 13 -12.36 26.67 -18.04
N THR A 14 -11.87 26.60 -19.29
CA THR A 14 -11.73 25.35 -20.04
C THR A 14 -10.78 24.39 -19.34
N ALA A 15 -9.60 24.87 -18.93
CA ALA A 15 -8.62 24.06 -18.21
C ALA A 15 -9.18 23.52 -16.88
N ASN A 16 -9.84 24.37 -16.09
CA ASN A 16 -10.50 23.93 -14.86
C ASN A 16 -11.57 22.88 -15.13
N THR A 17 -12.39 23.08 -16.17
CA THR A 17 -13.44 22.12 -16.55
C THR A 17 -12.85 20.76 -16.92
N ILE A 18 -11.74 20.71 -17.67
CA ILE A 18 -11.05 19.45 -17.99
C ILE A 18 -10.55 18.77 -16.71
N VAL A 19 -9.92 19.51 -15.80
CA VAL A 19 -9.42 18.97 -14.52
C VAL A 19 -10.58 18.44 -13.67
N VAL A 20 -11.71 19.15 -13.61
CA VAL A 20 -12.93 18.72 -12.93
C VAL A 20 -13.43 17.39 -13.48
N LEU A 21 -13.54 17.25 -14.81
CA LEU A 21 -13.99 16.01 -15.45
C LEU A 21 -13.04 14.84 -15.14
N LEU A 22 -11.72 15.05 -15.27
CA LEU A 22 -10.72 14.03 -14.96
C LEU A 22 -10.77 13.61 -13.48
N PHE A 23 -10.95 14.57 -12.57
CA PHE A 23 -11.06 14.30 -11.14
C PHE A 23 -12.32 13.52 -10.79
N ILE A 24 -13.46 13.85 -11.41
CA ILE A 24 -14.71 13.09 -11.24
C ILE A 24 -14.50 11.65 -11.71
N VAL A 25 -13.89 11.44 -12.88
CA VAL A 25 -13.56 10.08 -13.36
C VAL A 25 -12.64 9.35 -12.39
N ALA A 26 -11.63 10.03 -11.82
CA ALA A 26 -10.79 9.45 -10.77
C ALA A 26 -11.60 9.01 -9.54
N CYS A 27 -12.61 9.79 -9.15
CA CYS A 27 -13.50 9.48 -8.03
C CYS A 27 -14.48 8.34 -8.31
N LEU A 28 -14.67 7.95 -9.57
CA LEU A 28 -15.45 6.77 -9.96
C LEU A 28 -14.64 5.47 -9.89
N ALA A 29 -13.31 5.54 -9.79
CA ALA A 29 -12.43 4.37 -9.72
C ALA A 29 -12.79 3.34 -8.64
N PRO A 30 -13.25 3.73 -7.43
CA PRO A 30 -13.70 2.77 -6.42
C PRO A 30 -14.86 1.86 -6.86
N TYR A 31 -15.59 2.23 -7.92
CA TYR A 31 -16.83 1.57 -8.35
C TYR A 31 -16.70 0.85 -9.69
N VAL A 32 -15.60 1.06 -10.41
CA VAL A 32 -15.39 0.47 -11.74
C VAL A 32 -14.20 -0.46 -11.67
N SER A 33 -14.46 -1.77 -11.77
CA SER A 33 -13.40 -2.77 -11.81
C SER A 33 -12.48 -2.53 -13.02
N PRO A 34 -11.15 -2.51 -12.83
CA PRO A 34 -10.17 -2.48 -13.91
C PRO A 34 -10.31 -3.61 -14.93
N GLU A 35 -10.87 -4.76 -14.55
CA GLU A 35 -11.21 -5.82 -15.51
C GLU A 35 -12.20 -5.33 -16.57
N ARG A 36 -13.18 -4.49 -16.17
CA ARG A 36 -14.17 -3.90 -17.09
C ARG A 36 -13.59 -2.71 -17.85
N TRP A 37 -12.90 -1.81 -17.16
CA TRP A 37 -12.31 -0.61 -17.77
C TRP A 37 -11.01 -0.16 -17.08
N TRP A 38 -9.91 -0.82 -17.45
CA TRP A 38 -8.57 -0.56 -16.90
C TRP A 38 -8.02 0.88 -17.03
N PRO A 39 -8.40 1.72 -18.04
CA PRO A 39 -7.86 3.08 -18.12
C PRO A 39 -8.15 3.92 -16.88
N ILE A 40 -9.20 3.59 -16.11
CA ILE A 40 -9.53 4.31 -14.87
C ILE A 40 -8.40 4.28 -13.84
N SER A 41 -7.65 3.18 -13.78
CA SER A 41 -6.57 3.03 -12.81
C SER A 41 -5.40 3.96 -13.09
N PHE A 42 -5.12 4.27 -14.36
CA PHE A 42 -4.13 5.29 -14.71
C PHE A 42 -4.52 6.69 -14.19
N ILE A 43 -5.82 7.00 -14.23
CA ILE A 43 -6.33 8.28 -13.73
C ILE A 43 -6.17 8.35 -12.19
N THR A 44 -6.33 7.23 -11.47
CA THR A 44 -6.10 7.20 -10.01
C THR A 44 -4.67 7.51 -9.61
N LEU A 45 -3.68 7.17 -10.45
CA LEU A 45 -2.29 7.54 -10.21
C LEU A 45 -2.08 9.07 -10.24
N LEU A 46 -2.88 9.77 -11.07
CA LEU A 46 -2.89 11.23 -11.16
C LEU A 46 -3.75 11.91 -10.09
N PHE A 47 -4.52 11.16 -9.29
CA PHE A 47 -5.42 11.70 -8.27
C PHE A 47 -4.78 12.78 -7.37
N PRO A 48 -3.56 12.61 -6.84
CA PRO A 48 -2.95 13.62 -5.97
C PRO A 48 -2.67 14.93 -6.70
N LEU A 49 -2.23 14.84 -7.96
CA LEU A 49 -1.98 16.00 -8.81
C LEU A 49 -3.29 16.69 -9.20
N LEU A 50 -4.31 15.93 -9.59
CA LEU A 50 -5.63 16.46 -9.91
C LEU A 50 -6.24 17.19 -8.72
N LEU A 51 -6.16 16.62 -7.51
CA LEU A 51 -6.64 17.26 -6.28
C LEU A 51 -5.89 18.57 -6.00
N LEU A 52 -4.55 18.57 -6.13
CA LEU A 52 -3.75 19.78 -5.94
C LEU A 52 -4.15 20.88 -6.94
N VAL A 53 -4.26 20.53 -8.22
CA VAL A 53 -4.64 21.49 -9.27
C VAL A 53 -6.05 22.02 -9.06
N LEU A 54 -7.00 21.19 -8.59
CA LEU A 54 -8.34 21.66 -8.20
C LEU A 54 -8.31 22.67 -7.05
N VAL A 55 -7.51 22.41 -6.01
CA VAL A 55 -7.35 23.35 -4.89
C VAL A 55 -6.74 24.66 -5.38
N LEU A 56 -5.75 24.61 -6.28
CA LEU A 56 -5.16 25.80 -6.90
C LEU A 56 -6.19 26.58 -7.74
N PHE A 57 -7.04 25.90 -8.51
CA PHE A 57 -8.14 26.55 -9.22
C PHE A 57 -9.14 27.18 -8.26
N PHE A 58 -9.50 26.50 -7.16
CA PHE A 58 -10.40 27.06 -6.15
C PHE A 58 -9.84 28.37 -5.56
N ILE A 59 -8.56 28.37 -5.17
CA ILE A 59 -7.87 29.57 -4.65
C ILE A 59 -7.80 30.66 -5.72
N CYS A 60 -7.47 30.31 -6.97
CA CYS A 60 -7.44 31.25 -8.09
C CYS A 60 -8.80 31.94 -8.27
N TRP A 61 -9.90 31.18 -8.32
CA TRP A 61 -11.23 31.78 -8.44
C TRP A 61 -11.64 32.60 -7.22
N LEU A 62 -11.20 32.22 -6.03
CA LEU A 62 -11.47 32.99 -4.81
C LEU A 62 -10.85 34.39 -4.88
N LEU A 63 -9.68 34.52 -5.49
CA LEU A 63 -8.97 35.79 -5.64
C LEU A 63 -9.47 36.64 -6.82
N PHE A 64 -9.90 36.02 -7.93
CA PHE A 64 -10.19 36.74 -9.17
C PHE A 64 -11.69 36.87 -9.50
N ASP A 65 -12.50 35.84 -9.27
CA ASP A 65 -13.93 35.83 -9.59
C ASP A 65 -14.66 34.71 -8.83
N PHE A 66 -15.14 35.04 -7.63
CA PHE A 66 -15.69 34.09 -6.65
C PHE A 66 -16.85 33.22 -7.19
N LYS A 67 -17.52 33.68 -8.26
CA LYS A 67 -18.64 32.97 -8.90
C LYS A 67 -18.23 31.60 -9.44
N TYR A 68 -16.95 31.43 -9.82
CA TYR A 68 -16.44 30.16 -10.35
C TYR A 68 -15.85 29.24 -9.27
N CYS A 69 -15.80 29.64 -7.99
CA CYS A 69 -15.34 28.78 -6.90
C CYS A 69 -16.18 27.50 -6.77
N LEU A 70 -17.45 27.53 -7.18
CA LEU A 70 -18.32 26.35 -7.17
C LEU A 70 -17.82 25.25 -8.11
N LEU A 71 -17.14 25.60 -9.21
CA LEU A 71 -16.70 24.66 -10.24
C LEU A 71 -15.68 23.63 -9.69
N PRO A 72 -14.59 24.03 -9.00
CA PRO A 72 -13.71 23.07 -8.34
C PRO A 72 -14.23 22.59 -6.97
N MET A 73 -15.16 23.30 -6.32
CA MET A 73 -15.70 22.91 -5.01
C MET A 73 -16.65 21.70 -5.10
N LEU A 74 -17.57 21.68 -6.07
CA LEU A 74 -18.54 20.59 -6.21
C LEU A 74 -17.88 19.21 -6.36
N PRO A 75 -16.87 19.02 -7.23
CA PRO A 75 -16.17 17.74 -7.35
C PRO A 75 -15.45 17.32 -6.07
N VAL A 76 -14.93 18.26 -5.29
CA VAL A 76 -14.29 17.96 -3.99
C VAL A 76 -15.30 17.38 -3.01
N VAL A 77 -16.52 17.93 -2.97
CA VAL A 77 -17.60 17.40 -2.13
C VAL A 77 -18.02 16.00 -2.61
N ILE A 78 -18.25 15.83 -3.92
CA ILE A 78 -18.64 14.54 -4.51
C ILE A 78 -17.54 13.49 -4.31
N GLY A 79 -16.27 13.88 -4.48
CA GLY A 79 -15.08 13.06 -4.36
C GLY A 79 -14.60 12.83 -2.93
N TRP A 80 -15.34 13.29 -1.91
CA TRP A 80 -14.89 13.26 -0.51
C TRP A 80 -14.53 11.85 -0.04
N LYS A 81 -15.22 10.81 -0.52
CA LYS A 81 -14.87 9.40 -0.22
C LYS A 81 -13.44 9.06 -0.64
N SER A 82 -13.03 9.42 -1.86
CA SER A 82 -11.68 9.18 -2.36
C SER A 82 -10.65 10.10 -1.69
N ILE A 83 -11.00 11.36 -1.42
CA ILE A 83 -10.12 12.32 -0.72
C ILE A 83 -9.84 11.84 0.72
N SER A 84 -10.87 11.43 1.44
CA SER A 84 -10.75 10.94 2.83
C SER A 84 -10.03 9.60 2.94
N ALA A 85 -9.98 8.81 1.86
CA ALA A 85 -9.11 7.64 1.77
C ALA A 85 -7.64 8.00 1.48
N PHE A 86 -7.40 9.15 0.84
CA PHE A 86 -6.08 9.57 0.41
C PHE A 86 -5.31 10.36 1.48
N VAL A 87 -5.97 11.29 2.18
CA VAL A 87 -5.32 12.20 3.14
C VAL A 87 -5.81 11.94 4.57
N ALA A 88 -4.88 11.76 5.49
CA ALA A 88 -5.15 11.70 6.92
C ALA A 88 -4.87 13.05 7.60
N PHE A 89 -5.76 13.48 8.51
CA PHE A 89 -5.68 14.79 9.17
C PHE A 89 -5.26 14.72 10.65
N ASN A 90 -4.70 13.60 11.10
CA ASN A 90 -4.29 13.44 12.50
C ASN A 90 -2.86 13.96 12.71
N TYR A 91 -2.66 15.27 12.61
CA TYR A 91 -1.35 15.87 12.86
C TYR A 91 -0.87 15.55 14.27
N PRO A 92 0.38 15.07 14.44
CA PRO A 92 0.93 14.82 15.76
C PRO A 92 1.01 16.16 16.52
N THR A 93 0.22 16.27 17.59
CA THR A 93 0.54 17.25 18.65
C THR A 93 1.92 16.92 19.18
N SER A 94 2.83 17.90 19.18
CA SER A 94 4.21 17.75 19.66
C SER A 94 4.24 16.97 20.98
N GLY A 95 5.12 15.96 21.06
CA GLY A 95 5.31 15.15 22.27
C GLY A 95 4.51 13.85 22.39
N LYS A 96 3.62 13.49 21.45
CA LYS A 96 2.98 12.16 21.49
C LYS A 96 3.95 11.05 21.06
N GLN A 97 4.49 10.34 22.04
CA GLN A 97 5.15 9.04 21.84
C GLN A 97 4.16 8.06 21.17
N PHE A 98 4.68 7.09 20.41
CA PHE A 98 3.87 6.03 19.83
C PHE A 98 3.12 5.30 20.95
N ALA A 99 1.81 5.51 21.03
CA ALA A 99 1.00 4.97 22.10
C ALA A 99 0.99 3.43 22.01
N ASN A 100 1.44 2.79 23.08
CA ASN A 100 1.48 1.34 23.24
C ASN A 100 0.87 0.96 24.60
N PRO A 101 -0.47 1.05 24.76
CA PRO A 101 -1.12 0.74 26.03
C PRO A 101 -0.90 -0.73 26.44
N ALA A 102 -0.92 -1.02 27.73
CA ALA A 102 -0.86 -2.39 28.23
C ALA A 102 -1.98 -3.25 27.62
N GLY A 103 -1.65 -4.47 27.21
CA GLY A 103 -2.60 -5.39 26.56
C GLY A 103 -2.93 -5.06 25.10
N SER A 104 -2.32 -4.03 24.50
CA SER A 104 -2.44 -3.76 23.05
C SER A 104 -1.59 -4.74 22.21
N LEU A 105 -1.78 -4.70 20.89
CA LEU A 105 -1.01 -5.43 19.88
C LEU A 105 -0.26 -4.43 19.01
N THR A 106 1.04 -4.62 18.85
CA THR A 106 1.87 -3.85 17.91
C THR A 106 2.18 -4.70 16.68
N ILE A 107 1.67 -4.28 15.53
CA ILE A 107 1.74 -5.00 14.26
C ILE A 107 2.58 -4.21 13.26
N MET A 108 3.49 -4.90 12.56
CA MET A 108 4.22 -4.36 11.42
C MET A 108 3.80 -5.03 10.13
N SER A 109 3.65 -4.24 9.06
CA SER A 109 3.67 -4.72 7.67
C SER A 109 4.89 -4.14 6.96
N TYR A 110 5.64 -4.99 6.26
CA TYR A 110 6.85 -4.54 5.57
C TYR A 110 7.24 -5.43 4.38
N ASN A 111 7.22 -4.86 3.17
CA ASN A 111 7.91 -5.46 2.02
C ASN A 111 9.43 -5.30 2.23
N VAL A 112 10.12 -6.43 2.40
CA VAL A 112 11.55 -6.46 2.74
C VAL A 112 12.48 -6.52 1.53
N ALA A 113 11.95 -6.50 0.30
CA ALA A 113 12.74 -6.56 -0.94
C ALA A 113 13.83 -7.64 -0.90
N GLN A 114 13.44 -8.85 -0.48
CA GLN A 114 14.32 -10.02 -0.27
C GLN A 114 15.54 -9.72 0.63
N PHE A 115 15.41 -8.79 1.59
CA PHE A 115 16.49 -8.29 2.45
C PHE A 115 17.68 -7.68 1.70
N GLY A 116 17.50 -7.29 0.45
CA GLY A 116 18.59 -6.82 -0.41
C GLY A 116 19.45 -7.97 -0.95
N LEU A 117 18.92 -9.19 -1.08
CA LEU A 117 19.61 -10.37 -1.62
C LEU A 117 20.44 -10.06 -2.88
N TYR A 118 19.88 -9.25 -3.79
CA TYR A 118 20.50 -8.89 -5.07
C TYR A 118 21.35 -7.61 -5.03
N ARG A 119 21.59 -7.05 -3.85
CA ARG A 119 22.53 -5.93 -3.63
C ARG A 119 23.91 -6.52 -3.37
N GLU A 120 24.61 -6.95 -4.43
CA GLU A 120 25.87 -7.73 -4.37
C GLU A 120 26.76 -7.45 -3.14
N LYS A 121 27.31 -6.23 -3.01
CA LYS A 121 28.28 -5.88 -1.95
C LYS A 121 27.64 -5.54 -0.60
N ASP A 122 26.36 -5.17 -0.58
CA ASP A 122 25.69 -4.62 0.60
C ASP A 122 24.62 -5.55 1.20
N SER A 123 24.35 -6.70 0.58
CA SER A 123 23.27 -7.63 0.96
C SER A 123 23.31 -8.01 2.44
N LYS A 124 24.49 -8.39 2.95
CA LYS A 124 24.69 -8.74 4.37
C LYS A 124 24.42 -7.55 5.30
N TYR A 125 25.00 -6.39 5.02
CA TYR A 125 24.82 -5.19 5.84
C TYR A 125 23.37 -4.68 5.81
N ASN A 126 22.73 -4.72 4.65
CA ASN A 126 21.33 -4.34 4.47
C ASN A 126 20.41 -5.24 5.30
N ARG A 127 20.66 -6.55 5.26
CA ARG A 127 19.97 -7.53 6.10
C ARG A 127 20.15 -7.24 7.59
N GLU A 128 21.38 -7.07 8.07
CA GLU A 128 21.67 -6.80 9.49
C GLU A 128 21.02 -5.49 9.96
N ALA A 129 21.10 -4.42 9.16
CA ALA A 129 20.43 -3.16 9.46
C ALA A 129 18.90 -3.30 9.49
N MET A 130 18.33 -4.13 8.60
CA MET A 130 16.89 -4.39 8.57
C MET A 130 16.45 -5.17 9.81
N PHE A 131 17.24 -6.14 10.25
CA PHE A 131 17.01 -6.86 11.50
C PHE A 131 17.07 -5.92 12.70
N ALA A 132 18.09 -5.06 12.78
CA ALA A 132 18.20 -4.07 13.84
C ALA A 132 16.99 -3.11 13.86
N LEU A 133 16.50 -2.70 12.69
CA LEU A 133 15.29 -1.89 12.56
C LEU A 133 14.07 -2.62 13.14
N ILE A 134 13.83 -3.86 12.72
CA ILE A 134 12.68 -4.68 13.17
C ILE A 134 12.77 -4.93 14.68
N LYS A 135 13.94 -5.30 15.20
CA LYS A 135 14.18 -5.60 16.62
C LYS A 135 13.86 -4.44 17.53
N LYS A 136 14.23 -3.22 17.12
CA LYS A 136 13.97 -1.99 17.87
C LYS A 136 12.48 -1.68 18.07
N GLN A 137 11.58 -2.31 17.32
CA GLN A 137 10.15 -1.98 17.37
C GLN A 137 9.34 -2.81 18.38
N GLU A 138 9.92 -3.85 18.98
CA GLU A 138 9.26 -4.70 20.00
C GLU A 138 7.87 -5.23 19.58
N LEU A 139 7.83 -5.84 18.39
CA LEU A 139 6.60 -6.21 17.68
C LEU A 139 5.91 -7.42 18.30
N ASP A 140 4.58 -7.43 18.28
CA ASP A 140 3.76 -8.60 18.63
C ASP A 140 3.55 -9.50 17.41
N ILE A 141 3.37 -8.87 16.25
CA ILE A 141 3.02 -9.51 14.98
C ILE A 141 3.80 -8.83 13.87
N VAL A 142 4.39 -9.62 12.97
CA VAL A 142 5.18 -9.11 11.84
C VAL A 142 4.72 -9.80 10.55
N CYS A 143 4.22 -9.00 9.61
CA CYS A 143 3.82 -9.44 8.28
C CYS A 143 4.84 -8.94 7.27
N LEU A 144 5.60 -9.85 6.66
CA LEU A 144 6.62 -9.50 5.67
C LEU A 144 6.21 -9.98 4.28
N GLN A 145 6.40 -9.13 3.28
CA GLN A 145 6.21 -9.43 1.85
C GLN A 145 7.57 -9.44 1.14
N ASP A 146 7.67 -10.05 -0.04
CA ASP A 146 8.93 -10.21 -0.77
C ASP A 146 10.03 -10.85 0.12
N PHE A 147 9.62 -11.81 0.94
CA PHE A 147 10.48 -12.49 1.87
C PHE A 147 11.31 -13.56 1.15
N TYR A 148 12.60 -13.62 1.46
CA TYR A 148 13.51 -14.69 1.02
C TYR A 148 14.10 -15.40 2.23
N THR A 149 14.27 -16.71 2.15
CA THR A 149 15.05 -17.48 3.12
C THR A 149 15.74 -18.65 2.43
N SER A 150 16.86 -19.08 2.99
CA SER A 150 17.65 -20.21 2.50
C SER A 150 18.08 -21.12 3.65
N GLU A 151 17.93 -22.41 3.43
CA GLU A 151 18.42 -23.47 4.32
C GLU A 151 19.80 -23.99 3.86
N LYS A 152 20.36 -23.44 2.77
CA LYS A 152 21.71 -23.81 2.29
C LYS A 152 22.77 -23.38 3.30
N LYS A 153 23.81 -24.19 3.44
CA LYS A 153 24.99 -23.85 4.25
C LYS A 153 25.62 -22.56 3.70
N ASN A 154 25.97 -21.62 4.59
CA ASN A 154 26.53 -20.30 4.29
C ASN A 154 25.59 -19.32 3.55
N ASP A 155 24.27 -19.53 3.61
CA ASP A 155 23.27 -18.59 3.10
C ASP A 155 22.41 -18.05 4.26
N PHE A 156 21.49 -17.12 3.97
CA PHE A 156 20.70 -16.41 4.96
C PHE A 156 19.39 -17.14 5.29
N ASN A 157 19.36 -17.78 6.47
CA ASN A 157 18.13 -18.36 7.02
C ASN A 157 17.31 -17.30 7.76
N ASN A 158 16.77 -16.33 7.00
CA ASN A 158 15.95 -15.25 7.53
C ASN A 158 14.76 -15.76 8.34
N ARG A 159 14.22 -16.94 7.98
CA ARG A 159 13.07 -17.54 8.65
C ARG A 159 13.38 -17.85 10.12
N GLU A 160 14.48 -18.55 10.38
CA GLU A 160 14.89 -18.90 11.76
C GLU A 160 15.48 -17.71 12.51
N ASP A 161 16.29 -16.90 11.82
CA ASP A 161 17.02 -15.82 12.48
C ASP A 161 16.07 -14.72 13.00
N ILE A 162 15.02 -14.37 12.26
CA ILE A 162 13.99 -13.41 12.75
C ILE A 162 13.26 -13.99 13.96
N SER A 163 12.83 -15.24 13.91
CA SER A 163 12.16 -15.88 15.05
C SER A 163 13.02 -15.83 16.31
N ARG A 164 14.31 -16.15 16.19
CA ARG A 164 15.28 -16.15 17.30
C ARG A 164 15.57 -14.74 17.81
N GLU A 165 15.92 -13.80 16.93
CA GLU A 165 16.39 -12.47 17.32
C GLU A 165 15.28 -11.54 17.80
N MET A 166 14.06 -11.69 17.24
CA MET A 166 12.88 -10.90 17.59
C MET A 166 12.02 -11.56 18.68
N LYS A 167 12.35 -12.78 19.10
CA LYS A 167 11.57 -13.60 20.05
C LYS A 167 10.12 -13.80 19.58
N LEU A 168 9.97 -14.17 18.30
CA LEU A 168 8.68 -14.46 17.65
C LEU A 168 8.63 -15.95 17.27
N PRO A 169 8.24 -16.84 18.21
CA PRO A 169 8.38 -18.27 18.04
C PRO A 169 7.35 -18.88 17.08
N TYR A 170 6.19 -18.24 16.88
CA TYR A 170 5.15 -18.75 16.00
C TYR A 170 5.21 -18.06 14.65
N ARG A 171 5.06 -18.82 13.57
CA ARG A 171 5.09 -18.27 12.22
C ARG A 171 4.37 -19.15 11.21
N PHE A 172 3.93 -18.55 10.12
CA PHE A 172 3.43 -19.26 8.95
C PHE A 172 3.96 -18.60 7.67
N PHE A 173 4.52 -19.42 6.76
CA PHE A 173 5.22 -18.95 5.56
C PHE A 173 4.55 -19.51 4.31
N SER A 174 4.29 -18.66 3.32
CA SER A 174 3.62 -19.06 2.08
C SER A 174 4.49 -20.00 1.24
N SER A 175 5.80 -19.74 1.20
CA SER A 175 6.78 -20.48 0.39
C SER A 175 6.28 -20.71 -1.05
N ASP A 176 5.74 -19.65 -1.66
CA ASP A 176 5.05 -19.72 -2.95
C ASP A 176 6.00 -20.05 -4.10
N PHE A 177 7.27 -19.63 -3.98
CA PHE A 177 8.31 -19.98 -4.94
C PHE A 177 9.44 -20.73 -4.25
N ASN A 178 9.85 -21.84 -4.85
CA ASN A 178 10.85 -22.75 -4.29
C ASN A 178 11.92 -23.05 -5.34
N ARG A 179 13.17 -23.09 -4.91
CA ARG A 179 14.31 -23.49 -5.74
C ARG A 179 15.14 -24.51 -4.98
N ASP A 180 15.41 -25.63 -5.65
CA ASP A 180 16.18 -26.76 -5.14
C ASP A 180 15.69 -27.33 -3.79
N GLY A 181 14.44 -27.03 -3.39
CA GLY A 181 13.87 -27.41 -2.09
C GLY A 181 14.46 -26.70 -0.87
N MET A 182 15.44 -25.80 -1.03
CA MET A 182 16.19 -25.18 0.06
C MET A 182 16.10 -23.65 0.07
N GLN A 183 15.73 -23.04 -1.05
CA GLN A 183 15.57 -21.60 -1.19
C GLN A 183 14.11 -21.28 -1.46
N HIS A 184 13.57 -20.33 -0.70
CA HIS A 184 12.14 -20.09 -0.67
C HIS A 184 11.84 -18.59 -0.71
N TRP A 185 10.81 -18.22 -1.46
CA TRP A 185 10.30 -16.85 -1.54
C TRP A 185 8.79 -16.81 -1.28
N GLY A 186 8.29 -15.68 -0.79
CA GLY A 186 6.87 -15.40 -0.64
C GLY A 186 6.57 -14.40 0.47
N SER A 187 5.49 -14.61 1.20
CA SER A 187 5.08 -13.79 2.34
C SER A 187 5.06 -14.60 3.62
N ILE A 188 5.39 -14.00 4.76
CA ILE A 188 5.46 -14.66 6.07
C ILE A 188 4.76 -13.85 7.16
N ILE A 189 4.09 -14.54 8.08
CA ILE A 189 3.56 -13.99 9.32
C ILE A 189 4.40 -14.54 10.47
N TYR A 190 4.87 -13.66 11.35
CA TYR A 190 5.41 -14.01 12.67
C TYR A 190 4.48 -13.51 13.77
N SER A 191 4.40 -14.26 14.86
CA SER A 191 3.57 -13.95 16.01
C SER A 191 4.29 -14.30 17.31
N ARG A 192 4.13 -13.43 18.31
CA ARG A 192 4.48 -13.72 19.71
C ARG A 192 3.49 -14.70 20.35
N TYR A 193 2.26 -14.73 19.85
CA TYR A 193 1.15 -15.53 20.37
C TYR A 193 0.98 -16.82 19.57
N PRO A 194 0.50 -17.92 20.20
CA PRO A 194 0.27 -19.19 19.53
C PRO A 194 -0.63 -19.05 18.30
N ILE A 195 -0.21 -19.67 17.20
CA ILE A 195 -1.02 -19.85 15.99
C ILE A 195 -1.78 -21.17 16.14
N ILE A 196 -3.11 -21.10 16.22
CA ILE A 196 -3.97 -22.29 16.37
C ILE A 196 -4.43 -22.84 15.02
N LYS A 197 -4.44 -22.00 13.99
CA LYS A 197 -4.74 -22.38 12.61
C LYS A 197 -4.02 -21.43 11.66
N SER A 198 -3.47 -21.95 10.58
CA SER A 198 -2.91 -21.13 9.51
C SER A 198 -3.03 -21.86 8.19
N ASP A 199 -3.26 -21.12 7.13
CA ASP A 199 -3.32 -21.66 5.77
C ASP A 199 -3.06 -20.55 4.75
N LYS A 200 -3.03 -20.93 3.47
CA LYS A 200 -2.85 -20.02 2.35
C LYS A 200 -3.94 -20.16 1.31
N LEU A 201 -4.31 -19.04 0.71
CA LEU A 201 -5.28 -18.93 -0.37
C LEU A 201 -4.58 -18.41 -1.63
N LYS A 202 -4.65 -19.17 -2.72
CA LYS A 202 -4.17 -18.70 -4.03
C LYS A 202 -5.05 -17.56 -4.52
N MET A 203 -4.43 -16.43 -4.88
CA MET A 203 -5.15 -15.27 -5.42
C MET A 203 -5.12 -15.22 -6.95
N SER A 204 -4.31 -16.05 -7.59
CA SER A 204 -4.25 -16.19 -9.05
C SER A 204 -3.72 -17.57 -9.43
N TYR A 205 -3.62 -17.83 -10.73
CA TYR A 205 -2.99 -19.03 -11.27
C TYR A 205 -1.78 -18.65 -12.12
N GLY A 206 -0.75 -19.49 -12.11
CA GLY A 206 0.45 -19.31 -12.93
C GLY A 206 1.75 -19.24 -12.11
N PRO A 207 2.90 -19.18 -12.79
CA PRO A 207 4.23 -19.35 -12.18
C PRO A 207 4.68 -18.16 -11.31
N ARG A 208 3.95 -17.04 -11.35
CA ARG A 208 4.22 -15.82 -10.57
C ARG A 208 3.07 -15.48 -9.63
N SER A 209 2.30 -16.48 -9.24
CA SER A 209 1.17 -16.33 -8.33
C SER A 209 1.68 -16.38 -6.89
N GLU A 210 1.37 -15.34 -6.12
CA GLU A 210 1.55 -15.32 -4.68
C GLU A 210 0.23 -15.65 -3.98
N SER A 211 0.34 -16.23 -2.79
CA SER A 211 -0.80 -16.56 -1.97
C SER A 211 -1.06 -15.47 -0.94
N LEU A 212 -2.32 -15.22 -0.63
CA LEU A 212 -2.69 -14.65 0.66
C LEU A 212 -2.42 -15.71 1.71
N ILE A 213 -1.82 -15.34 2.84
CA ILE A 213 -1.67 -16.21 4.00
C ILE A 213 -2.44 -15.66 5.18
N TYR A 214 -2.93 -16.56 6.03
CA TYR A 214 -3.52 -16.18 7.29
C TYR A 214 -3.05 -17.05 8.45
N ALA A 215 -3.10 -16.47 9.65
CA ALA A 215 -2.86 -17.15 10.91
C ALA A 215 -3.90 -16.67 11.94
N ASP A 216 -4.66 -17.62 12.47
CA ASP A 216 -5.56 -17.42 13.61
C ASP A 216 -4.72 -17.56 14.88
N ILE A 217 -4.59 -16.46 15.63
CA ILE A 217 -3.81 -16.39 16.86
C ILE A 217 -4.72 -16.29 18.08
N VAL A 218 -4.27 -16.79 19.22
CA VAL A 218 -4.99 -16.67 20.50
C VAL A 218 -4.34 -15.61 21.38
N LYS A 219 -5.12 -14.61 21.78
CA LYS A 219 -4.69 -13.60 22.75
C LYS A 219 -5.79 -13.36 23.78
N ASN A 220 -5.44 -13.45 25.06
CA ASN A 220 -6.36 -13.26 26.19
C ASN A 220 -7.63 -14.14 26.10
N GLY A 221 -7.53 -15.33 25.53
CA GLY A 221 -8.64 -16.27 25.36
C GLY A 221 -9.53 -16.03 24.14
N ASP A 222 -9.27 -15.01 23.33
CA ASP A 222 -10.00 -14.73 22.09
C ASP A 222 -9.13 -14.97 20.84
N THR A 223 -9.78 -15.21 19.71
CA THR A 223 -9.14 -15.54 18.42
C THR A 223 -9.13 -14.32 17.50
N ILE A 224 -7.96 -13.99 16.95
CA ILE A 224 -7.79 -12.90 15.99
C ILE A 224 -7.20 -13.50 14.71
N ARG A 225 -7.80 -13.19 13.55
CA ARG A 225 -7.22 -13.58 12.26
C ARG A 225 -6.25 -12.51 11.77
N ILE A 226 -5.01 -12.91 11.58
CA ILE A 226 -3.98 -12.10 10.92
C ILE A 226 -3.90 -12.53 9.47
N ILE A 227 -4.03 -11.57 8.55
CA ILE A 227 -3.89 -11.78 7.11
C ILE A 227 -2.65 -11.04 6.64
N ASN A 228 -1.84 -11.70 5.82
CA ASN A 228 -0.75 -11.09 5.09
C ASN A 228 -0.86 -11.42 3.59
N MET A 229 -0.68 -10.42 2.74
CA MET A 229 -0.74 -10.58 1.29
C MET A 229 0.18 -9.61 0.55
N HIS A 230 0.48 -9.96 -0.68
CA HIS A 230 1.23 -9.15 -1.64
C HIS A 230 0.54 -9.28 -3.01
N LEU A 231 -0.06 -8.19 -3.48
CA LEU A 231 -0.80 -8.18 -4.74
C LEU A 231 0.11 -7.95 -5.94
N ALA A 232 -0.39 -8.27 -7.14
CA ALA A 232 0.39 -8.19 -8.37
C ALA A 232 1.04 -6.80 -8.58
N SER A 233 2.36 -6.78 -8.66
CA SER A 233 3.14 -5.61 -9.04
C SER A 233 3.13 -5.40 -10.57
N TYR A 234 3.67 -4.27 -11.04
CA TYR A 234 3.85 -4.03 -12.47
C TYR A 234 4.90 -4.94 -13.11
N ARG A 235 5.71 -5.66 -12.32
CA ARG A 235 6.79 -6.54 -12.82
C ARG A 235 7.74 -5.79 -13.77
N PHE A 236 8.03 -4.54 -13.43
CA PHE A 236 9.04 -3.76 -14.12
C PHE A 236 10.41 -4.35 -13.84
N ASN A 237 11.21 -4.50 -14.90
CA ASN A 237 12.62 -4.85 -14.81
C ASN A 237 13.47 -3.58 -14.93
N GLU A 238 14.79 -3.72 -14.81
CA GLU A 238 15.71 -2.57 -14.91
C GLU A 238 15.54 -1.76 -16.20
N ARG A 239 15.23 -2.40 -17.34
CA ARG A 239 15.05 -1.70 -18.62
C ARG A 239 13.79 -0.84 -18.60
N ASP A 240 12.72 -1.33 -17.99
CA ASP A 240 11.48 -0.57 -17.81
C ASP A 240 11.73 0.64 -16.91
N TYR A 241 12.45 0.47 -15.79
CA TYR A 241 12.79 1.58 -14.90
C TYR A 241 13.67 2.64 -15.59
N ARG A 242 14.70 2.22 -16.35
CA ARG A 242 15.50 3.14 -17.17
C ARG A 242 14.64 3.88 -18.20
N SER A 243 13.68 3.20 -18.82
CA SER A 243 12.74 3.81 -19.76
C SER A 243 11.83 4.83 -19.06
N ILE A 244 11.31 4.51 -17.88
CA ILE A 244 10.52 5.44 -17.07
C ILE A 244 11.34 6.67 -16.68
N GLU A 245 12.61 6.49 -16.32
CA GLU A 245 13.51 7.61 -15.98
C GLU A 245 13.74 8.54 -17.18
N LYS A 246 14.00 7.97 -18.35
CA LYS A 246 14.11 8.74 -19.59
C LYS A 246 12.83 9.51 -19.93
N ILE A 247 11.64 8.89 -19.78
CA ILE A 247 10.35 9.57 -19.95
C ILE A 247 10.22 10.75 -18.97
N LYS A 248 10.59 10.55 -17.70
CA LYS A 248 10.58 11.62 -16.69
C LYS A 248 11.51 12.79 -17.06
N LYS A 249 12.64 12.50 -17.69
CA LYS A 249 13.61 13.49 -18.18
C LYS A 249 13.24 14.08 -19.54
N GLN A 250 12.07 13.72 -20.10
CA GLN A 250 11.60 14.14 -21.43
C GLN A 250 12.55 13.73 -22.55
N GLU A 251 13.31 12.65 -22.34
CA GLU A 251 14.18 12.06 -23.35
C GLU A 251 13.37 11.13 -24.27
N ASP A 252 13.77 11.03 -25.53
CA ASP A 252 13.14 10.08 -26.46
C ASP A 252 13.41 8.63 -26.02
N THR A 253 12.32 7.94 -25.72
CA THR A 253 12.32 6.55 -25.26
C THR A 253 11.81 5.57 -26.32
N GLY A 254 11.26 6.08 -27.42
CA GLY A 254 10.60 5.30 -28.44
C GLY A 254 9.22 4.76 -28.03
N LEU A 255 8.33 4.62 -29.01
CA LEU A 255 6.94 4.16 -28.85
C LEU A 255 6.84 2.74 -28.25
N VAL A 256 7.80 1.86 -28.57
CA VAL A 256 7.78 0.45 -28.12
C VAL A 256 7.97 0.34 -26.60
N ALA A 257 8.90 1.12 -26.02
CA ALA A 257 9.15 1.10 -24.58
C ALA A 257 7.92 1.59 -23.80
N THR A 258 7.31 2.69 -24.25
CA THR A 258 6.08 3.24 -23.67
C THR A 258 4.92 2.22 -23.74
N ARG A 259 4.74 1.56 -24.89
CA ARG A 259 3.70 0.53 -25.06
C ARG A 259 3.88 -0.64 -24.09
N ASN A 260 5.11 -1.13 -23.92
CA ASN A 260 5.40 -2.24 -23.00
C ASN A 260 5.10 -1.87 -21.54
N ILE A 261 5.47 -0.64 -21.12
CA ILE A 261 5.15 -0.12 -19.77
C ILE A 261 3.63 -0.09 -19.57
N VAL A 262 2.88 0.49 -20.52
CA VAL A 262 1.42 0.60 -20.44
C VAL A 262 0.76 -0.78 -20.40
N GLN A 263 1.24 -1.74 -21.19
CA GLN A 263 0.73 -3.12 -21.19
C GLN A 263 0.94 -3.80 -19.83
N LYS A 264 2.15 -3.73 -19.26
CA LYS A 264 2.43 -4.29 -17.93
C LYS A 264 1.56 -3.65 -16.84
N MET A 265 1.37 -2.33 -16.91
CA MET A 265 0.49 -1.63 -15.99
C MET A 265 -0.96 -2.09 -16.12
N ARG A 266 -1.48 -2.20 -17.35
CA ARG A 266 -2.81 -2.74 -17.63
C ARG A 266 -2.99 -4.14 -17.03
N ASP A 267 -2.07 -5.06 -17.32
CA ASP A 267 -2.15 -6.44 -16.87
C ASP A 267 -2.18 -6.51 -15.34
N ALA A 268 -1.30 -5.75 -14.67
CA ALA A 268 -1.28 -5.67 -13.21
C ALA A 268 -2.58 -5.08 -12.64
N TYR A 269 -3.15 -4.04 -13.24
CA TYR A 269 -4.42 -3.47 -12.76
C TYR A 269 -5.57 -4.47 -12.85
N VAL A 270 -5.65 -5.22 -13.96
CA VAL A 270 -6.66 -6.28 -14.14
C VAL A 270 -6.44 -7.40 -13.14
N ASP A 271 -5.21 -7.89 -12.99
CA ASP A 271 -4.86 -8.95 -12.04
C ASP A 271 -5.20 -8.53 -10.60
N ARG A 272 -4.82 -7.33 -10.17
CA ARG A 272 -5.11 -6.82 -8.83
C ARG A 272 -6.60 -6.71 -8.56
N SER A 273 -7.42 -6.34 -9.56
CA SER A 273 -8.87 -6.27 -9.37
C SER A 273 -9.48 -7.64 -9.05
N LYS A 274 -9.03 -8.69 -9.74
CA LYS A 274 -9.46 -10.08 -9.48
C LYS A 274 -9.00 -10.57 -8.11
N GLN A 275 -7.75 -10.26 -7.76
CA GLN A 275 -7.20 -10.58 -6.45
C GLN A 275 -7.99 -9.87 -5.34
N ALA A 276 -8.36 -8.61 -5.55
CA ALA A 276 -9.16 -7.83 -4.60
C ALA A 276 -10.52 -8.46 -4.33
N ASP A 277 -11.20 -8.93 -5.37
CA ASP A 277 -12.49 -9.62 -5.23
C ASP A 277 -12.35 -10.92 -4.42
N ILE A 278 -11.30 -11.72 -4.69
CA ILE A 278 -11.01 -12.96 -3.94
C ILE A 278 -10.71 -12.67 -2.47
N VAL A 279 -9.87 -11.66 -2.21
CA VAL A 279 -9.49 -11.26 -0.84
C VAL A 279 -10.70 -10.74 -0.07
N SER A 280 -11.53 -9.90 -0.69
CA SER A 280 -12.74 -9.36 -0.07
C SER A 280 -13.73 -10.47 0.29
N ALA A 281 -13.95 -11.42 -0.61
CA ALA A 281 -14.77 -12.61 -0.35
C ALA A 281 -14.20 -13.45 0.81
N PHE A 282 -12.89 -13.69 0.83
CA PHE A 282 -12.24 -14.42 1.92
C PHE A 282 -12.42 -13.74 3.28
N ILE A 283 -12.22 -12.43 3.35
CA ILE A 283 -12.42 -11.65 4.59
C ILE A 283 -13.87 -11.75 5.06
N SER A 284 -14.85 -11.65 4.15
CA SER A 284 -16.28 -11.66 4.49
C SER A 284 -16.76 -12.98 5.12
N THR A 285 -16.04 -14.08 4.88
CA THR A 285 -16.34 -15.40 5.45
C THR A 285 -15.60 -15.68 6.76
N CYS A 286 -14.77 -14.75 7.23
CA CYS A 286 -14.03 -14.91 8.48
C CYS A 286 -14.94 -14.68 9.69
N PRO A 287 -15.04 -15.64 10.64
CA PRO A 287 -15.84 -15.48 11.84
C PRO A 287 -15.13 -14.68 12.96
N TYR A 288 -13.87 -14.32 12.77
CA TYR A 288 -13.03 -13.69 13.80
C TYR A 288 -12.71 -12.23 13.44
N PRO A 289 -12.42 -11.37 14.43
CA PRO A 289 -11.84 -10.06 14.16
C PRO A 289 -10.57 -10.16 13.30
N VAL A 290 -10.54 -9.40 12.20
CA VAL A 290 -9.44 -9.43 11.22
C VAL A 290 -8.48 -8.26 11.44
N ILE A 291 -7.18 -8.56 11.38
CA ILE A 291 -6.12 -7.60 11.10
C ILE A 291 -5.46 -8.01 9.79
N LEU A 292 -5.59 -7.18 8.76
CA LEU A 292 -5.01 -7.42 7.44
C LEU A 292 -3.83 -6.49 7.20
N CYS A 293 -2.70 -7.08 6.85
CA CYS A 293 -1.47 -6.42 6.47
C CYS A 293 -1.14 -6.77 5.02
N GLY A 294 -0.47 -5.86 4.31
CA GLY A 294 0.07 -6.22 3.01
C GLY A 294 0.52 -5.04 2.16
N ASP A 295 1.22 -5.40 1.10
CA ASP A 295 1.50 -4.54 -0.03
C ASP A 295 0.45 -4.80 -1.11
N PHE A 296 -0.41 -3.81 -1.32
CA PHE A 296 -1.52 -3.89 -2.27
C PHE A 296 -1.07 -3.53 -3.68
N ASN A 297 0.12 -2.97 -3.84
CA ASN A 297 0.61 -2.41 -5.10
C ASN A 297 -0.33 -1.37 -5.75
N ASP A 298 -1.31 -0.84 -4.99
CA ASP A 298 -2.36 0.05 -5.51
C ASP A 298 -2.67 1.21 -4.57
N THR A 299 -3.16 2.30 -5.15
CA THR A 299 -3.33 3.60 -4.48
C THR A 299 -4.61 3.66 -3.63
N PRO A 300 -4.71 4.58 -2.65
CA PRO A 300 -5.91 4.69 -1.81
C PRO A 300 -7.20 5.11 -2.53
N ALA A 301 -7.10 5.57 -3.78
CA ALA A 301 -8.25 5.94 -4.61
C ALA A 301 -8.72 4.78 -5.52
N SER A 302 -8.02 3.64 -5.51
CA SER A 302 -8.25 2.53 -6.44
C SER A 302 -9.44 1.64 -6.07
N TYR A 303 -9.97 0.93 -7.07
CA TYR A 303 -10.91 -0.17 -6.86
C TYR A 303 -10.36 -1.18 -5.85
N THR A 304 -9.12 -1.65 -6.05
CA THR A 304 -8.41 -2.60 -5.19
C THR A 304 -8.47 -2.21 -3.71
N TYR A 305 -8.14 -0.95 -3.40
CA TYR A 305 -8.17 -0.44 -2.02
C TYR A 305 -9.58 -0.51 -1.43
N PHE A 306 -10.59 0.01 -2.13
CA PHE A 306 -11.95 0.08 -1.59
C PHE A 306 -12.63 -1.29 -1.49
N THR A 307 -12.38 -2.19 -2.44
CA THR A 307 -12.93 -3.55 -2.46
C THR A 307 -12.39 -4.39 -1.31
N ILE A 308 -11.07 -4.36 -1.07
CA ILE A 308 -10.46 -5.12 0.03
C ILE A 308 -10.72 -4.47 1.38
N ARG A 309 -10.66 -3.14 1.46
CA ARG A 309 -10.92 -2.43 2.71
C ARG A 309 -12.32 -2.76 3.21
N GLY A 310 -13.33 -2.69 2.34
CA GLY A 310 -14.73 -2.86 2.73
C GLY A 310 -15.06 -2.04 3.97
N ASP A 311 -15.48 -2.71 5.04
CA ASP A 311 -15.79 -2.11 6.34
C ASP A 311 -14.60 -1.97 7.30
N LEU A 312 -13.42 -2.47 6.96
CA LEU A 312 -12.24 -2.37 7.81
C LEU A 312 -11.76 -0.92 7.96
N GLN A 313 -11.14 -0.66 9.11
CA GLN A 313 -10.49 0.61 9.42
C GLN A 313 -9.07 0.62 8.88
N ASP A 314 -8.72 1.63 8.07
CA ASP A 314 -7.34 1.92 7.68
C ASP A 314 -6.59 2.59 8.84
N ALA A 315 -5.59 1.91 9.40
CA ALA A 315 -4.84 2.40 10.56
C ALA A 315 -4.15 3.75 10.30
N PHE A 316 -3.69 4.00 9.06
CA PHE A 316 -3.11 5.28 8.67
C PHE A 316 -4.15 6.40 8.73
N LEU A 317 -5.37 6.18 8.22
CA LEU A 317 -6.42 7.20 8.28
C LEU A 317 -6.88 7.48 9.71
N ARG A 318 -6.81 6.49 10.60
CA ARG A 318 -7.19 6.65 12.01
C ARG A 318 -6.18 7.43 12.84
N LYS A 319 -4.88 7.31 12.55
CA LYS A 319 -3.81 7.84 13.43
C LYS A 319 -2.59 8.45 12.73
N GLY A 320 -2.49 8.35 11.41
CA GLY A 320 -1.45 8.99 10.61
C GLY A 320 -1.85 10.40 10.13
N SER A 321 -0.95 11.03 9.39
CA SER A 321 -1.08 12.38 8.85
C SER A 321 -0.55 12.50 7.42
N GLY A 322 -1.15 13.37 6.62
CA GLY A 322 -0.74 13.67 5.24
C GLY A 322 -1.14 12.56 4.27
N ILE A 323 -0.29 12.32 3.25
CA ILE A 323 -0.53 11.33 2.18
C ILE A 323 -0.03 9.93 2.54
N GLY A 324 0.92 9.84 3.47
CA GLY A 324 1.40 8.56 3.99
C GLY A 324 2.18 7.70 2.99
N ARG A 325 2.98 8.29 2.09
CA ARG A 325 3.82 7.56 1.10
C ARG A 325 4.57 6.40 1.76
N THR A 326 4.38 5.18 1.27
CA THR A 326 5.07 3.96 1.72
C THR A 326 6.04 3.40 0.68
N TYR A 327 5.91 3.77 -0.60
CA TYR A 327 6.79 3.30 -1.66
C TYR A 327 7.70 4.40 -2.21
N ALA A 328 9.00 4.12 -2.25
CA ALA A 328 10.03 5.05 -2.69
C ALA A 328 10.29 4.99 -4.20
N GLY A 329 10.00 3.88 -4.87
CA GLY A 329 10.54 3.57 -6.20
C GLY A 329 10.00 4.41 -7.37
N LEU A 330 8.69 4.73 -7.40
CA LEU A 330 8.09 5.32 -8.60
C LEU A 330 7.66 6.79 -8.46
N ALA A 331 6.91 7.15 -7.42
CA ALA A 331 6.38 8.50 -7.23
C ALA A 331 6.28 8.89 -5.75
N PRO A 332 6.38 10.20 -5.42
CA PRO A 332 6.43 10.68 -4.04
C PRO A 332 5.10 10.59 -3.28
N THR A 333 4.03 10.18 -3.94
CA THR A 333 2.67 10.13 -3.39
C THR A 333 2.15 8.71 -3.18
N LEU A 334 2.93 7.68 -3.51
CA LEU A 334 2.48 6.29 -3.48
C LEU A 334 2.45 5.74 -2.05
N ARG A 335 1.24 5.58 -1.54
CA ARG A 335 0.90 4.73 -0.40
C ARG A 335 0.27 3.46 -0.95
N ILE A 336 0.96 2.34 -0.78
CA ILE A 336 0.54 1.03 -1.29
C ILE A 336 0.63 -0.08 -0.23
N ASP A 337 1.22 0.23 0.93
CA ASP A 337 1.31 -0.68 2.08
C ASP A 337 0.31 -0.27 3.15
N TYR A 338 -0.49 -1.23 3.62
CA TYR A 338 -1.63 -0.95 4.49
C TYR A 338 -1.70 -1.91 5.68
N ILE A 339 -2.23 -1.39 6.79
CA ILE A 339 -2.72 -2.18 7.92
C ILE A 339 -4.19 -1.84 8.11
N PHE A 340 -5.06 -2.78 7.80
CA PHE A 340 -6.50 -2.70 8.01
C PHE A 340 -6.91 -3.52 9.23
N THR A 341 -7.89 -3.02 9.96
CA THR A 341 -8.30 -3.59 11.24
C THR A 341 -9.82 -3.60 11.34
N ASP A 342 -10.37 -4.67 11.89
CA ASP A 342 -11.79 -4.76 12.19
C ASP A 342 -12.28 -3.61 13.10
N LYS A 343 -13.57 -3.26 13.02
CA LYS A 343 -14.17 -2.18 13.84
C LYS A 343 -14.15 -2.48 15.34
N SER A 344 -14.06 -3.75 15.73
CA SER A 344 -13.82 -4.21 17.12
C SER A 344 -12.47 -3.74 17.68
N PHE A 345 -11.52 -3.31 16.85
CA PHE A 345 -10.27 -2.72 17.31
C PHE A 345 -10.33 -1.19 17.41
N LYS A 346 -9.67 -0.67 18.43
CA LYS A 346 -9.27 0.74 18.51
C LYS A 346 -7.83 0.84 18.00
N VAL A 347 -7.64 1.61 16.93
CA VAL A 347 -6.29 2.00 16.48
C VAL A 347 -5.77 3.07 17.43
N ASN A 348 -4.76 2.72 18.24
CA ASN A 348 -4.18 3.60 19.26
C ASN A 348 -3.14 4.54 18.65
N SER A 349 -2.28 3.99 17.79
CA SER A 349 -1.24 4.74 17.09
C SER A 349 -0.89 4.09 15.76
N PHE A 350 -0.33 4.89 14.86
CA PHE A 350 0.21 4.45 13.58
C PHE A 350 1.50 5.23 13.33
N ARG A 351 2.53 4.57 12.83
CA ARG A 351 3.73 5.23 12.33
C ARG A 351 4.27 4.52 11.10
N LYS A 352 4.89 5.30 10.24
CA LYS A 352 5.73 4.81 9.14
C LYS A 352 7.18 5.14 9.49
N ILE A 353 8.10 4.21 9.24
CA ILE A 353 9.53 4.46 9.42
C ILE A 353 10.14 4.77 8.05
N ASN A 354 10.72 5.96 7.90
CA ASN A 354 11.48 6.28 6.69
C ASN A 354 12.83 5.56 6.75
N SER A 355 13.03 4.56 5.91
CA SER A 355 14.25 3.75 5.81
C SER A 355 14.59 3.48 4.36
N THR A 356 15.87 3.40 4.01
CA THR A 356 16.36 3.11 2.65
C THR A 356 16.76 1.64 2.45
N LEU A 357 16.50 0.81 3.46
CA LEU A 357 16.86 -0.62 3.49
C LEU A 357 16.01 -1.48 2.54
N SER A 358 14.81 -0.99 2.21
CA SER A 358 13.91 -1.48 1.17
C SER A 358 13.44 -0.27 0.36
N ASP A 359 12.91 -0.49 -0.84
CA ASP A 359 12.17 0.53 -1.58
C ASP A 359 10.76 0.75 -1.01
N HIS A 360 10.35 -0.05 -0.03
CA HIS A 360 9.18 0.18 0.81
C HIS A 360 9.57 0.69 2.20
N TYR A 361 8.68 1.45 2.82
CA TYR A 361 8.78 1.92 4.20
C TYR A 361 7.91 1.06 5.11
N PRO A 362 8.45 0.48 6.20
CA PRO A 362 7.63 -0.30 7.11
C PRO A 362 6.58 0.57 7.77
N VAL A 363 5.37 0.03 7.85
CA VAL A 363 4.24 0.63 8.56
C VAL A 363 3.95 -0.17 9.82
N ILE A 364 3.64 0.53 10.91
CA ILE A 364 3.41 -0.06 12.22
C ILE A 364 2.14 0.55 12.80
N ALA A 365 1.24 -0.32 13.27
CA ALA A 365 0.04 0.08 13.99
C ALA A 365 0.04 -0.54 15.38
N ASN A 366 -0.44 0.22 16.37
CA ASN A 366 -0.82 -0.34 17.66
C ASN A 366 -2.33 -0.35 17.79
N VAL A 367 -2.89 -1.49 18.20
CA VAL A 367 -4.33 -1.67 18.35
C VAL A 367 -4.69 -2.33 19.67
N SER A 368 -5.87 -2.02 20.19
CA SER A 368 -6.45 -2.72 21.35
C SER A 368 -7.88 -3.09 21.03
N ALA A 369 -8.40 -4.16 21.63
CA ALA A 369 -9.83 -4.44 21.58
C ALA A 369 -10.63 -3.22 22.11
N ARG A 370 -11.74 -2.88 21.46
CA ARG A 370 -12.72 -1.95 22.01
C ARG A 370 -13.48 -2.70 23.10
N ARG A 371 -13.46 -2.14 24.30
CA ARG A 371 -14.34 -2.60 25.39
C ARG A 371 -15.75 -2.13 25.12
#